data_AF-A0A2V5NGW0-F1
#
_entry.id   AF-A0A2V5NGW0-F1
#
_cell.length_a   1.000
_cell.length_b   1.000
_cell.length_c   1.000
_cell.angle_alpha   90.00
_cell.angle_beta   90.00
_cell.angle_gamma   90.00
#
_symmetry.space_group_name_H-M   'P 1'
#
loop_
_entity.id
_entity.type
_entity.pdbx_description
1 polymer ?
#
loop_
_entity_poly.entity_id
_entity_poly.type
_entity_poly.pdbx_seq_one_letter_code
_entity_poly.pdbx_strand_id
1 'polypeptide(L)'
;MGNISGRASVQTGNNVLIAGFIVGNNVGAAKVVVRAIGPSLAQSGITNPLLDPTLELHDNNGALVIGNDNWQDNASQAAQISANGLAPSNPLESALATSLVPGTYTAIVAGKNRGTGVGLVEVYNLP
;
A
#
# COMPACT_ATOMS: atom_id res chain seq x y z
N MET A 1 -15.45 -4.34 -6.57
CA MET A 1 -14.21 -5.11 -6.84
C MET A 1 -13.88 -5.94 -5.61
N GLY A 2 -13.20 -7.08 -5.76
CA GLY A 2 -12.66 -7.82 -4.61
C GLY A 2 -11.37 -7.15 -4.10
N ASN A 3 -10.98 -7.49 -2.88
CA ASN A 3 -9.69 -7.05 -2.32
C ASN A 3 -8.58 -8.00 -2.82
N ILE A 4 -7.36 -7.49 -2.97
CA ILE A 4 -6.17 -8.30 -3.31
C ILE A 4 -5.11 -8.13 -2.23
N SER A 5 -4.40 -9.21 -1.93
CA SER A 5 -3.24 -9.18 -1.04
C SER A 5 -2.11 -10.08 -1.58
N GLY A 6 -0.88 -9.65 -1.34
CA GLY A 6 0.31 -10.37 -1.76
C GLY A 6 1.47 -10.12 -0.81
N ARG A 7 2.17 -11.18 -0.42
CA ARG A 7 3.35 -11.10 0.44
C ARG A 7 4.58 -11.57 -0.33
N ALA A 8 5.64 -10.78 -0.32
CA ALA A 8 6.90 -11.15 -0.94
C ALA A 8 8.10 -10.52 -0.22
N SER A 9 9.30 -10.99 -0.56
CA SER A 9 10.55 -10.33 -0.14
C SER A 9 10.74 -9.04 -0.92
N VAL A 10 10.94 -7.94 -0.20
CA VAL A 10 11.36 -6.63 -0.70
C VAL A 10 12.86 -6.51 -0.54
N GLN A 11 13.52 -6.13 -1.64
CA GLN A 11 14.96 -5.88 -1.70
C GLN A 11 15.20 -4.42 -2.13
N THR A 12 16.38 -4.14 -2.69
CA THR A 12 16.79 -2.78 -3.08
C THR A 12 16.82 -2.63 -4.61
N GLY A 13 16.93 -1.38 -5.09
CA GLY A 13 16.93 -1.11 -6.53
C GLY A 13 15.59 -1.48 -7.14
N ASN A 14 15.60 -2.25 -8.23
CA ASN A 14 14.39 -2.64 -8.95
C ASN A 14 13.69 -3.86 -8.33
N ASN A 15 14.28 -4.47 -7.30
CA ASN A 15 13.77 -5.67 -6.65
C ASN A 15 12.80 -5.31 -5.50
N VAL A 16 11.82 -4.47 -5.81
CA VAL A 16 10.75 -4.01 -4.91
C VAL A 16 9.51 -4.90 -5.05
N LEU A 17 8.60 -4.84 -4.08
CA LEU A 17 7.31 -5.52 -4.19
C LEU A 17 6.35 -4.65 -5.02
N ILE A 18 5.69 -5.27 -6.00
CA ILE A 18 4.77 -4.58 -6.90
C ILE A 18 3.41 -5.27 -6.84
N ALA A 19 2.35 -4.49 -6.68
CA ALA A 19 0.97 -4.93 -6.92
C ALA A 19 0.34 -4.08 -8.01
N GLY A 20 0.17 -4.68 -9.19
CA GLY A 20 -0.63 -4.11 -10.27
C GLY A 20 -2.11 -4.43 -10.08
N PHE A 21 -2.97 -3.44 -10.26
CA PHE A 21 -4.42 -3.64 -10.21
C PHE A 21 -5.16 -2.75 -11.22
N ILE A 22 -6.38 -3.14 -11.55
CA ILE A 22 -7.22 -2.43 -12.51
C ILE A 22 -8.45 -1.93 -11.78
N VAL A 23 -8.68 -0.62 -11.79
CA VAL A 23 -9.94 -0.02 -11.38
C VAL A 23 -10.88 -0.08 -12.57
N GLY A 24 -11.93 -0.89 -12.45
CA GLY A 24 -12.87 -1.16 -13.55
C GLY A 24 -13.81 0.00 -13.87
N ASN A 25 -14.67 -0.22 -14.87
CA ASN A 25 -15.57 0.77 -15.45
C ASN A 25 -16.82 1.05 -14.59
N ASN A 26 -16.63 1.32 -13.29
CA ASN A 26 -17.69 1.92 -12.50
C ASN A 26 -18.00 3.32 -13.06
N VAL A 27 -19.26 3.73 -13.01
CA VAL A 27 -19.68 5.09 -13.38
C VAL A 27 -19.14 6.07 -12.32
N GLY A 28 -17.86 6.45 -12.43
CA GLY A 28 -17.18 7.34 -11.49
C GLY A 28 -15.89 6.77 -10.89
N ALA A 29 -15.26 7.56 -10.02
CA ALA A 29 -14.03 7.15 -9.33
C ALA A 29 -14.33 6.10 -8.24
N ALA A 30 -13.48 5.08 -8.12
CA ALA A 30 -13.52 4.10 -7.05
C ALA A 30 -12.67 4.57 -5.87
N LYS A 31 -13.22 4.47 -4.65
CA LYS A 31 -12.46 4.72 -3.42
C LYS A 31 -11.63 3.48 -3.11
N VAL A 32 -10.34 3.67 -2.92
CA VAL A 32 -9.41 2.58 -2.60
C VAL A 32 -8.57 2.91 -1.38
N VAL A 33 -8.21 1.86 -0.66
CA VAL A 33 -7.13 1.90 0.33
C VAL A 33 -6.03 0.94 -0.11
N VAL A 34 -4.80 1.42 -0.15
CA VAL A 34 -3.61 0.58 -0.40
C VAL A 34 -2.77 0.57 0.87
N ARG A 35 -2.32 -0.60 1.32
CA ARG A 35 -1.48 -0.74 2.52
C ARG A 35 -0.19 -1.47 2.20
N ALA A 36 0.88 -1.06 2.87
CA ALA A 36 2.15 -1.75 2.94
C ALA A 36 2.41 -2.14 4.41
N ILE A 37 2.24 -3.42 4.71
CA ILE A 37 2.39 -3.99 6.06
C ILE A 37 3.75 -4.66 6.15
N GLY A 38 4.51 -4.32 7.19
CA GLY A 38 5.88 -4.77 7.38
C GLY A 38 6.11 -5.20 8.82
N PRO A 39 6.37 -4.27 9.75
CA PRO A 39 6.70 -4.59 11.14
C PRO A 39 5.66 -5.47 11.84
N SER A 40 4.36 -5.29 11.58
CA SER A 40 3.31 -6.09 12.23
C SER A 40 3.36 -7.56 11.81
N LEU A 41 4.02 -7.91 10.70
CA LEU A 41 4.17 -9.30 10.28
C LEU A 41 5.00 -10.13 11.25
N ALA A 42 5.83 -9.51 12.10
CA ALA A 42 6.54 -10.20 13.18
C ALA A 42 5.57 -10.94 14.12
N GLN A 43 4.42 -10.33 14.41
CA GLN A 43 3.38 -10.91 15.25
C GLN A 43 2.69 -12.11 14.57
N SER A 44 2.81 -12.22 13.25
CA SER A 44 2.33 -13.35 12.44
C SER A 44 3.41 -14.42 12.19
N GLY A 45 4.52 -14.38 12.93
CA GLY A 45 5.60 -15.37 12.84
C GLY A 45 6.60 -15.14 11.70
N ILE A 46 6.55 -13.99 11.01
CA ILE A 46 7.55 -13.64 10.01
C ILE A 46 8.82 -13.15 10.72
N THR A 47 9.92 -13.87 10.53
CA THR A 47 11.19 -13.61 11.23
C THR A 47 12.01 -12.45 10.67
N ASN A 48 11.81 -12.10 9.39
CA ASN A 48 12.48 -10.98 8.73
C ASN A 48 11.46 -10.04 8.05
N PRO A 49 10.62 -9.32 8.82
CA PRO A 49 9.68 -8.35 8.26
C PRO A 49 10.42 -7.14 7.69
N LEU A 50 9.82 -6.50 6.69
CA LEU A 50 10.27 -5.19 6.24
C LEU A 50 10.01 -4.17 7.36
N LEU A 51 11.07 -3.58 7.93
CA LEU A 51 10.97 -2.81 9.19
C LEU A 51 10.37 -1.40 9.03
N ASP A 52 10.43 -0.84 7.84
CA ASP A 52 9.99 0.51 7.54
C ASP A 52 9.56 0.55 6.06
N PRO A 53 8.38 -0.01 5.72
CA PRO A 53 7.86 0.04 4.37
C PRO A 53 7.59 1.48 3.93
N THR A 54 7.80 1.76 2.65
CA THR A 54 7.28 2.93 1.94
C THR A 54 6.34 2.45 0.83
N LEU A 55 5.36 3.27 0.48
CA LEU A 55 4.35 2.95 -0.52
C LEU A 55 4.19 4.08 -1.52
N GLU A 56 4.29 3.75 -2.81
CA GLU A 56 3.96 4.65 -3.91
C GLU A 56 2.87 4.05 -4.78
N LEU A 57 1.96 4.89 -5.27
CA LEU A 57 0.94 4.53 -6.22
C LEU A 57 1.16 5.29 -7.53
N HIS A 58 1.27 4.55 -8.63
CA HIS A 58 1.56 5.07 -9.96
C HIS A 58 0.41 4.77 -10.92
N ASP A 59 0.16 5.67 -11.89
CA ASP A 59 -0.86 5.50 -12.92
C ASP A 59 -0.36 4.70 -14.15
N ASN A 60 -1.18 4.62 -15.19
CA ASN A 60 -0.87 3.88 -16.41
C ASN A 60 0.31 4.44 -17.23
N ASN A 61 0.69 5.70 -16.99
CA ASN A 61 1.83 6.35 -17.61
C ASN A 61 3.09 6.22 -16.75
N GLY A 62 2.99 5.55 -15.59
CA GLY A 62 4.05 5.50 -14.58
C GLY A 62 4.23 6.82 -13.83
N ALA A 63 3.25 7.73 -13.89
CA ALA A 63 3.30 8.95 -13.12
C ALA A 63 2.92 8.66 -11.67
N LEU A 64 3.66 9.24 -10.72
CA LEU A 64 3.33 9.15 -9.30
C LEU A 64 1.99 9.85 -9.03
N VAL A 65 1.01 9.09 -8.57
CA VAL A 65 -0.29 9.59 -8.12
C VAL A 65 -0.18 10.09 -6.70
N ILE A 66 0.37 9.26 -5.81
CA ILE A 66 0.53 9.57 -4.39
C ILE A 66 1.56 8.62 -3.75
N GLY A 67 2.28 9.11 -2.74
CA GLY A 67 3.21 8.31 -1.94
C GLY A 67 2.98 8.51 -0.44
N ASN A 68 3.38 7.53 0.35
CA ASN A 68 3.31 7.55 1.81
C ASN A 68 4.44 6.72 2.43
N ASP A 69 4.97 7.23 3.53
CA ASP A 69 6.01 6.59 4.35
C ASP A 69 5.33 5.98 5.58
N ASN A 70 4.73 6.81 6.43
CA ASN A 70 3.91 6.36 7.57
C ASN A 70 2.44 6.71 7.35
N TRP A 71 1.53 5.77 7.61
CA TRP A 71 0.10 5.94 7.34
C TRP A 71 -0.54 7.11 8.08
N GLN A 72 0.08 7.57 9.17
CA GLN A 72 -0.37 8.70 9.99
C GLN A 72 0.20 10.06 9.55
N ASP A 73 1.14 10.10 8.60
CA ASP A 73 1.77 11.34 8.13
C ASP A 73 0.74 12.32 7.52
N ASN A 74 -0.36 11.79 6.98
CA ASN A 74 -1.49 12.58 6.51
C ASN A 74 -2.73 12.29 7.37
N ALA A 75 -3.07 13.22 8.26
CA ALA A 75 -4.19 13.09 9.19
C ALA A 75 -5.55 12.82 8.50
N SER A 76 -5.79 13.38 7.30
CA SER A 76 -7.04 13.17 6.56
C SER A 76 -7.13 11.74 6.04
N GLN A 77 -6.04 11.22 5.48
CA GLN A 77 -5.97 9.82 5.03
C GLN A 77 -6.05 8.87 6.23
N ALA A 78 -5.30 9.14 7.30
CA ALA A 78 -5.34 8.34 8.52
C ALA A 78 -6.76 8.21 9.09
N ALA A 79 -7.53 9.30 9.08
CA ALA A 79 -8.93 9.30 9.49
C ALA A 79 -9.80 8.42 8.56
N GLN A 80 -9.64 8.52 7.23
CA GLN A 80 -10.37 7.68 6.28
C GLN A 80 -10.02 6.20 6.42
N ILE A 81 -8.73 5.87 6.54
CA ILE A 81 -8.24 4.50 6.70
C ILE A 81 -8.80 3.89 8.00
N SER A 82 -8.75 4.65 9.10
CA SER A 82 -9.29 4.23 10.39
C SER A 82 -10.81 4.05 10.36
N ALA A 83 -11.54 4.96 9.72
CA ALA A 83 -13.00 4.89 9.58
C ALA A 83 -13.47 3.64 8.80
N ASN A 84 -12.61 3.08 7.94
CA ASN A 84 -12.88 1.85 7.21
C ASN A 84 -12.37 0.59 7.94
N GLY A 85 -11.83 0.71 9.17
CA GLY A 85 -11.27 -0.42 9.92
C GLY A 85 -9.97 -0.99 9.32
N LEU A 86 -9.29 -0.19 8.50
CA LEU A 86 -8.09 -0.61 7.76
C LEU A 86 -6.79 0.00 8.32
N ALA A 87 -6.84 0.62 9.50
CA ALA A 87 -5.65 1.19 10.15
C ALA A 87 -4.57 0.10 10.33
N PRO A 88 -3.34 0.31 9.80
CA PRO A 88 -2.19 -0.50 10.17
C PRO A 88 -1.95 -0.44 11.69
N SER A 89 -1.49 -1.55 12.27
CA SER A 89 -1.25 -1.64 13.71
C SER A 89 0.08 -1.03 14.15
N ASN A 90 1.04 -0.91 13.23
CA ASN A 90 2.31 -0.26 13.50
C ASN A 90 2.36 1.14 12.86
N PRO A 91 2.79 2.19 13.58
CA PRO A 91 2.92 3.54 13.01
C PRO A 91 3.88 3.64 11.83
N LEU A 92 4.89 2.76 11.72
CA LEU A 92 5.86 2.72 10.61
C LEU A 92 5.35 1.99 9.36
N GLU A 93 4.08 1.58 9.35
CA GLU A 93 3.47 1.00 8.15
C GLU A 93 2.93 2.11 7.24
N SER A 94 2.99 1.92 5.93
CA SER A 94 2.43 2.89 4.99
C SER A 94 1.00 2.51 4.61
N ALA A 95 0.15 3.52 4.44
CA ALA A 95 -1.14 3.32 3.81
C ALA A 95 -1.63 4.61 3.15
N LEU A 96 -2.41 4.42 2.09
CA LEU A 96 -2.97 5.47 1.26
C LEU A 96 -4.48 5.27 1.16
N ALA A 97 -5.25 6.37 1.22
CA ALA A 97 -6.66 6.40 0.89
C ALA A 97 -6.89 7.42 -0.22
N THR A 98 -7.46 6.98 -1.35
CA THR A 98 -7.66 7.86 -2.51
C THR A 98 -8.84 7.42 -3.38
N SER A 99 -9.28 8.31 -4.27
CA SER A 99 -10.30 8.02 -5.28
C SER A 99 -9.63 7.94 -6.65
N LEU A 100 -9.79 6.81 -7.32
CA LEU A 100 -9.14 6.52 -8.61
C LEU A 100 -10.19 6.43 -9.71
N VAL A 101 -9.94 7.11 -10.83
CA VAL A 101 -10.73 6.92 -12.04
C VAL A 101 -10.48 5.52 -12.62
N PRO A 102 -11.35 5.02 -13.51
CA PRO A 102 -11.10 3.76 -14.21
C PRO A 102 -9.74 3.78 -14.92
N GLY A 103 -8.94 2.74 -14.72
CA GLY A 103 -7.56 2.68 -15.21
C GLY A 103 -6.72 1.59 -14.56
N THR A 104 -5.49 1.44 -15.04
CA THR A 104 -4.49 0.54 -14.48
C THR A 104 -3.57 1.29 -13.53
N TYR A 105 -3.29 0.70 -12.37
CA TYR A 105 -2.46 1.30 -11.34
C TYR A 105 -1.44 0.31 -10.82
N THR A 106 -0.31 0.84 -10.36
CA THR A 106 0.78 0.08 -9.79
C THR A 106 1.10 0.59 -8.40
N ALA A 107 0.91 -0.25 -7.38
CA ALA A 107 1.41 0.01 -6.04
C ALA A 107 2.83 -0.57 -5.92
N ILE A 108 3.78 0.25 -5.50
CA ILE A 108 5.18 -0.11 -5.28
C ILE A 108 5.47 -0.03 -3.79
N VAL A 109 5.93 -1.14 -3.22
CA VAL A 109 6.37 -1.23 -1.82
C VAL A 109 7.88 -1.42 -1.78
N ALA A 110 8.56 -0.49 -1.13
CA ALA A 110 10.00 -0.49 -0.92
C ALA A 110 10.33 -0.36 0.57
N GLY A 111 11.58 -0.63 0.95
CA GLY A 111 12.06 -0.32 2.30
C GLY A 111 12.70 1.06 2.36
N LYS A 112 12.31 1.87 3.34
CA LYS A 112 12.95 3.15 3.61
C LYS A 112 14.45 2.96 3.83
N ASN A 113 15.25 3.92 3.36
CA ASN A 113 16.71 3.88 3.46
C ASN A 113 17.34 2.57 2.94
N ARG A 114 16.74 1.97 1.91
CA ARG A 114 17.16 0.68 1.32
C ARG A 114 16.99 -0.51 2.27
N GLY A 115 16.01 -0.43 3.18
CA GLY A 115 15.58 -1.56 4.00
C GLY A 115 15.13 -2.75 3.14
N THR A 116 15.31 -3.95 3.67
CA THR A 116 14.89 -5.20 3.02
C THR A 116 14.15 -6.08 4.02
N GLY A 117 13.34 -7.00 3.54
CA GLY A 117 12.54 -7.89 4.38
C GLY A 117 11.27 -8.32 3.69
N VAL A 118 10.44 -9.09 4.38
CA VAL A 118 9.14 -9.52 3.88
C VAL A 118 8.12 -8.39 4.07
N GLY A 119 7.52 -7.94 2.97
CA GLY A 119 6.41 -6.98 2.98
C GLY A 119 5.12 -7.63 2.50
N LEU A 120 3.99 -7.12 2.96
CA LEU A 120 2.64 -7.46 2.53
C LEU A 120 2.01 -6.21 1.90
N VAL A 121 1.58 -6.31 0.65
CA VAL A 121 0.79 -5.29 -0.02
C VAL A 121 -0.67 -5.73 -0.07
N GLU A 122 -1.58 -4.81 0.22
CA GLU A 122 -3.02 -5.04 0.18
C GLU A 122 -3.70 -3.88 -0.55
N VAL A 123 -4.69 -4.19 -1.39
CA VAL A 123 -5.55 -3.19 -2.03
C VAL A 123 -7.00 -3.53 -1.70
N TYR A 124 -7.69 -2.56 -1.12
CA TYR A 124 -9.08 -2.61 -0.75
C TYR A 124 -9.89 -1.68 -1.65
N ASN A 125 -10.98 -2.20 -2.20
CA ASN A 125 -11.99 -1.39 -2.86
C ASN A 125 -13.10 -1.09 -1.87
N LEU A 126 -13.25 0.19 -1.51
CA LEU A 126 -14.26 0.63 -0.56
C LEU A 126 -15.64 0.73 -1.25
N PRO A 127 -16.73 0.57 -0.48
CA PRO A 127 -18.09 0.78 -0.97
C PRO A 127 -18.40 2.25 -1.32
#